data_AF-A0AAW2ZPH4-F1
#
_entry.id   AF-A0AAW2ZPH4-F1
#
_cell.length_a   1.000
_cell.length_b   1.000
_cell.length_c   1.000
_cell.angle_alpha   90.00
_cell.angle_beta   90.00
_cell.angle_gamma   90.00
#
_symmetry.space_group_name_H-M   'P 1'
#
loop_
_entity.id
_entity.type
_entity.pdbx_description
1 polymer ?
#
loop_
_entity_poly.entity_id
_entity_poly.type
_entity_poly.pdbx_seq_one_letter_code
_entity_poly.pdbx_strand_id
1 'polypeptide(L)' 'MEAINSDDILILCGETGSGKTTQLPQFLYEAGFGNINSGHPGLIGVTQPRRVAAVSTAQRVSDELNSKEV' A
#
# COMPACT_ATOMS: atom_id res chain seq x y z
N MET A 1 1.68 8.22 9.48
CA MET A 1 3.11 7.99 9.17
C MET A 1 3.97 7.87 10.41
N GLU A 2 3.68 8.60 11.51
CA GLU A 2 4.47 8.50 12.75
C GLU A 2 4.63 7.06 13.25
N ALA A 3 3.52 6.34 13.48
CA ALA A 3 3.54 4.94 13.91
C ALA A 3 4.24 3.97 12.94
N ILE A 4 4.35 4.31 11.65
CA ILE A 4 5.06 3.49 10.65
C ILE A 4 6.57 3.73 10.75
N ASN A 5 6.98 4.93 11.17
CA ASN A 5 8.39 5.29 11.30
C ASN A 5 8.97 4.92 12.67
N SER A 6 8.13 4.82 13.71
CA SER A 6 8.55 4.47 15.07
C SER A 6 8.59 2.97 15.34
N ASP A 7 7.76 2.19 14.65
CA ASP A 7 7.53 0.78 14.95
C ASP A 7 7.78 -0.10 13.72
N ASP A 8 8.65 -1.11 13.88
CA ASP A 8 8.94 -2.08 12.81
C ASP A 8 7.73 -2.93 12.44
N ILE A 9 6.77 -3.08 13.36
CA ILE A 9 5.55 -3.89 13.20
C ILE A 9 4.35 -3.10 13.74
N LEU A 10 3.36 -2.87 12.88
CA LEU A 10 2.13 -2.17 13.23
C LEU A 10 0.90 -3.04 12.94
N ILE A 11 -0.03 -3.10 13.89
CA ILE A 11 -1.36 -3.71 13.69
C ILE A 11 -2.37 -2.60 13.43
N LEU A 12 -2.93 -2.57 12.22
CA LEU A 12 -3.97 -1.62 11.83
C LEU A 12 -5.34 -2.30 11.75
N CYS A 13 -6.24 -1.93 12.66
CA CYS A 13 -7.61 -2.42 12.70
C CYS A 13 -8.59 -1.39 12.14
N GLY A 14 -9.61 -1.86 11.43
CA GLY A 14 -10.72 -1.03 10.94
C GLY A 14 -11.71 -1.87 10.14
N GLU A 15 -12.93 -1.37 9.95
CA GLU A 15 -13.97 -2.09 9.21
C GLU A 15 -13.68 -2.21 7.70
N THR A 16 -14.30 -3.18 7.04
CA THR A 16 -14.24 -3.25 5.57
C THR A 16 -14.89 -1.99 4.97
N GLY A 17 -14.24 -1.39 3.98
CA GLY A 17 -14.67 -0.11 3.40
C GLY A 17 -13.95 1.11 3.98
N SER A 18 -13.23 0.97 5.10
CA SER A 18 -12.45 2.07 5.69
C SER A 18 -11.17 2.45 4.91
N GLY A 19 -10.95 1.87 3.72
CA GLY A 19 -9.80 2.19 2.86
C GLY A 19 -8.46 1.54 3.22
N LYS A 20 -8.35 0.69 4.25
CA LYS A 20 -7.03 0.12 4.69
C LYS A 20 -6.23 -0.50 3.54
N THR A 21 -6.86 -1.40 2.79
CA THR A 21 -6.18 -2.16 1.74
C THR A 21 -5.85 -1.34 0.50
N THR A 22 -6.60 -0.26 0.24
CA THR A 22 -6.40 0.58 -0.95
C THR A 22 -5.49 1.78 -0.65
N GLN A 23 -5.63 2.41 0.51
CA GLN A 23 -4.99 3.70 0.83
C GLN A 23 -3.64 3.54 1.55
N LEU A 24 -3.48 2.56 2.44
CA LEU A 24 -2.21 2.37 3.17
C LEU A 24 -1.01 2.16 2.24
N PRO A 25 -1.09 1.34 1.17
CA PRO A 25 0.02 1.20 0.23
C PRO A 25 0.38 2.51 -0.48
N GLN A 26 -0.62 3.37 -0.75
CA GLN A 26 -0.41 4.67 -1.38
C GLN A 26 0.31 5.63 -0.42
N PHE A 27 -0.10 5.68 0.85
CA PHE A 27 0.61 6.49 1.86
C PHE A 27 2.07 6.07 2.05
N LEU A 28 2.35 4.77 2.01
CA LEU A 28 3.72 4.25 2.03
C LEU A 28 4.50 4.69 0.79
N TYR A 29 3.89 4.57 -0.39
CA TYR A 29 4.51 4.98 -1.66
C TYR A 29 4.84 6.48 -1.69
N GLU A 30 3.88 7.32 -1.30
CA GLU A 30 4.05 8.78 -1.20
C GLU A 30 5.14 9.18 -0.19
N ALA A 31 5.32 8.38 0.87
CA ALA A 31 6.39 8.56 1.85
C ALA A 31 7.77 8.05 1.38
N GLY A 32 7.88 7.56 0.15
CA GLY A 32 9.13 7.14 -0.46
C GLY A 32 9.44 5.65 -0.37
N PHE A 33 8.57 4.82 0.23
CA PHE A 33 8.77 3.38 0.23
C PHE A 33 8.66 2.84 -1.22
N GLY A 34 9.60 2.00 -1.63
CA GLY A 34 9.71 1.53 -3.02
C GLY A 34 10.55 2.42 -3.93
N ASN A 35 11.03 3.58 -3.44
CA ASN A 35 11.94 4.42 -4.20
C ASN A 35 13.40 4.03 -3.92
N ILE A 36 14.14 3.68 -4.97
CA ILE A 36 15.55 3.24 -4.89
C ILE A 36 16.49 4.27 -4.25
N ASN A 37 16.13 5.55 -4.28
CA ASN A 37 16.91 6.64 -3.70
C ASN A 37 16.48 7.01 -2.26
N SER A 38 15.52 6.29 -1.67
CA SER A 38 15.02 6.53 -0.31
C SER A 38 15.69 5.61 0.72
N GLY A 39 15.40 5.84 2.01
CA GLY A 39 15.77 4.91 3.09
C GLY A 39 15.03 3.58 3.05
N HIS A 40 14.02 3.42 2.18
CA HIS A 40 13.18 2.23 2.06
C HIS A 40 13.09 1.76 0.58
N PRO A 41 14.19 1.29 -0.02
CA PRO A 41 14.26 0.98 -1.45
C PRO A 41 13.52 -0.30 -1.88
N GLY A 42 13.04 -1.11 -0.93
CA GLY A 42 12.29 -2.34 -1.20
C GLY A 42 10.85 -2.07 -1.67
N LEU A 43 10.26 -3.04 -2.37
CA LEU A 43 8.88 -2.95 -2.85
C LEU A 43 7.84 -3.04 -1.72
N ILE A 44 6.72 -2.35 -1.88
CA ILE A 44 5.56 -2.47 -0.99
C ILE A 44 4.76 -3.71 -1.38
N GLY A 45 4.77 -4.72 -0.51
CA GLY A 45 4.01 -5.96 -0.69
C GLY A 45 2.64 -5.91 -0.01
N VAL A 46 1.57 -6.12 -0.78
CA VAL A 46 0.20 -6.24 -0.24
C VAL A 46 -0.33 -7.64 -0.55
N THR A 47 -0.56 -8.44 0.48
CA THR A 47 -1.11 -9.79 0.32
C THR A 47 -2.63 -9.78 0.50
N GLN A 48 -3.32 -10.71 -0.18
CA GLN A 48 -4.75 -10.92 -0.06
C GLN A 48 -5.05 -12.42 0.04
N PRO A 49 -6.05 -12.83 0.84
CA PRO A 49 -6.36 -14.25 1.04
C PRO A 49 -6.97 -14.92 -0.21
N ARG A 50 -7.47 -14.12 -1.16
CA ARG A 50 -8.09 -14.59 -2.40
C ARG A 50 -7.43 -13.94 -3.61
N ARG A 51 -7.14 -14.73 -4.64
CA ARG A 51 -6.54 -14.25 -5.91
C ARG A 51 -7.34 -13.11 -6.54
N VAL A 52 -8.66 -13.24 -6.58
CA VAL A 52 -9.57 -12.20 -7.12
C VAL A 52 -9.50 -10.89 -6.33
N ALA A 53 -9.27 -10.95 -5.01
CA ALA A 53 -9.10 -9.77 -4.18
C ALA A 53 -7.74 -9.10 -4.44
N ALA A 54 -6.66 -9.88 -4.65
CA ALA A 54 -5.37 -9.33 -5.03
C ALA A 54 -5.44 -8.56 -6.36
N VAL A 55 -6.01 -9.18 -7.40
CA VAL A 55 -6.11 -8.59 -8.74
C VAL A 55 -6.99 -7.33 -8.71
N SER A 56 -8.18 -7.40 -8.10
CA SER A 56 -9.08 -6.24 -8.02
C SER A 56 -8.51 -5.09 -7.20
N THR A 57 -7.80 -5.38 -6.11
CA THR A 57 -7.11 -4.36 -5.29
C THR A 57 -5.99 -3.70 -6.09
N ALA A 58 -5.16 -4.47 -6.78
CA ALA A 58 -4.07 -3.93 -7.59
C ALA A 58 -4.61 -2.98 -8.69
N GLN A 59 -5.67 -3.40 -9.39
CA GLN A 59 -6.32 -2.55 -10.39
C GLN A 59 -6.87 -1.27 -9.77
N ARG A 60 -7.57 -1.39 -8.63
CA ARG A 60 -8.15 -0.25 -7.90
C ARG A 60 -7.07 0.78 -7.51
N VAL A 61 -5.96 0.31 -6.95
CA VAL A 61 -4.84 1.18 -6.52
C VAL A 61 -4.14 1.82 -7.72
N SER A 62 -3.95 1.07 -8.82
CA SER A 62 -3.38 1.62 -10.07
C SER A 62 -4.25 2.75 -10.63
N ASP A 63 -5.58 2.57 -10.64
CA ASP A 63 -6.53 3.60 -11.08
C ASP A 63 -6.49 4.83 -10.15
N GLU A 64 -6.45 4.63 -8.83
CA GLU A 64 -6.39 5.72 -7.84
C GLU A 64 -5.08 6.53 -7.90
N LEU A 65 -3.94 5.86 -8.15
CA LEU A 65 -2.63 6.49 -8.33
C LEU A 65 -2.43 7.11 -9.73
N ASN A 66 -3.42 7.03 -10.61
CA ASN A 66 -3.31 7.43 -12.02
C ASN A 66 -2.09 6.80 -12.73
N SER A 67 -1.67 5.62 -12.28
CA SER A 67 -0.46 4.94 -12.77
C SER A 67 -0.77 3.94 -13.87
N LYS A 68 -1.78 4.23 -14.70
CA LYS A 68 -2.12 3.37 -15.84
C LYS A 68 -0.93 3.31 -16.79
N GLU A 69 -0.37 2.12 -16.97
CA GLU A 69 0.40 1.81 -18.17
C GLU A 69 -0.56 1.96 -19.36
N VAL A 70 -0.19 2.85 -20.30
CA VAL A 70 -0.76 2.93 -21.65
C VAL A 70 -0.10 1.88 -22.52
#